data_AF-H2C9T9-F1
#
_entry.id   AF-H2C9T9-F1
#
_cell.length_a   1.000
_cell.length_b   1.000
_cell.length_c   1.000
_cell.angle_alpha   90.00
_cell.angle_beta   90.00
_cell.angle_gamma   90.00
#
_symmetry.space_group_name_H-M   'P 1'
#
loop_
_entity.id
_entity.type
_entity.pdbx_description
1 polymer ?
#
loop_
_entity_poly.entity_id
_entity_poly.type
_entity_poly.pdbx_seq_one_letter_code
_entity_poly.pdbx_strand_id
1 'polypeptide(L)'
;MEIAVYCGKVYSWTHEVCKYNTGYPVLNYNSVVEWISSRGEGAFLIFGTDVIPYTLYDYPNKPINETEIFKFMERGGTVIWVGDTPLYYVDKNGVKEEIFSRGNAFPFVPKNFEHKPMSKNSENAIVGEILEYNPKESWRPVEANPSLIPISMIKGEGGGEILYSTWIYKYGKGRFVRVYDSPYVNVDYVLSLPEKLSNLGIGVRIRNYRRLSDFKMILPNFKIGVIMGKNNVGKTSILEAIAILDANNASKIRAFRGRISNQIAETELFLNNVYYKSVFSETSSTRIGDARVLLIYSLNAVPTVTPDASTFRKVTELLSKFDPNIFYVYLSAGNEIRVLFDDKTDVSINELGYGYKSLLNFILSYVVYQPRIILIDDLEGFALHPELLKQFYGFLLKLDVDLILITTQSSDVYVYLAERRSDNVRFILLNDGKYEVLSSEEVLDRTDYEDLRYTALKISNEVH
;
A
#
# COMPACT_ATOMS: atom_id res chain seq x y z
N MET A 1 -19.97 12.30 0.07
CA MET A 1 -19.02 12.62 1.16
C MET A 1 -19.70 13.62 2.07
N GLU A 2 -19.82 13.32 3.36
CA GLU A 2 -20.40 14.23 4.36
C GLU A 2 -19.27 14.76 5.24
N ILE A 3 -19.14 16.08 5.38
CA ILE A 3 -18.06 16.70 6.17
C ILE A 3 -18.69 17.62 7.20
N ALA A 4 -18.17 17.58 8.42
CA ALA A 4 -18.50 18.54 9.45
C ALA A 4 -17.28 18.92 10.28
N VAL A 5 -17.30 20.12 10.85
CA VAL A 5 -16.23 20.63 11.72
C VAL A 5 -16.78 20.79 13.12
N TYR A 6 -16.19 20.11 14.10
CA TYR A 6 -16.50 20.34 15.50
C TYR A 6 -15.68 21.50 16.06
N CYS A 7 -16.40 22.47 16.64
CA CYS A 7 -15.85 23.65 17.31
C CYS A 7 -16.45 23.75 18.71
N GLY A 8 -15.67 23.29 19.70
CA GLY A 8 -16.00 23.41 21.12
C GLY A 8 -15.82 24.83 21.65
N LYS A 9 -16.37 25.10 22.83
CA LYS A 9 -16.13 26.36 23.57
C LYS A 9 -14.77 26.37 24.25
N VAL A 10 -14.26 25.18 24.58
CA VAL A 10 -12.99 24.96 25.26
C VAL A 10 -11.96 24.52 24.21
N TYR A 11 -10.80 25.17 24.21
CA TYR A 11 -9.67 24.80 23.37
C TYR A 11 -8.38 24.78 24.19
N SER A 12 -7.36 24.10 23.67
CA SER A 12 -6.09 23.93 24.37
C SER A 12 -4.89 24.35 23.51
N TRP A 13 -4.79 23.90 22.26
CA TRP A 13 -3.63 24.19 21.42
C TRP A 13 -3.95 24.89 20.10
N THR A 14 -5.08 24.57 19.49
CA THR A 14 -5.52 25.21 18.25
C THR A 14 -7.03 25.42 18.24
N HIS A 15 -7.44 26.52 17.62
CA HIS A 15 -8.83 26.85 17.28
C HIS A 15 -8.89 27.49 15.88
N GLU A 16 -7.82 27.36 15.09
CA GLU A 16 -7.70 28.07 13.82
C GLU A 16 -8.79 27.65 12.84
N VAL A 17 -9.04 26.34 12.69
CA VAL A 17 -10.10 25.83 11.80
C VAL A 17 -11.48 26.44 12.11
N CYS A 18 -11.75 26.70 13.39
CA CYS A 18 -13.02 27.23 13.88
C CYS A 18 -13.18 28.75 13.73
N LYS A 19 -12.12 29.48 13.36
CA LYS A 19 -12.17 30.93 13.07
C LYS A 19 -12.48 31.23 11.61
N TYR A 20 -12.35 30.24 10.72
CA TYR A 20 -12.52 30.40 9.29
C TYR A 20 -13.92 29.99 8.85
N ASN A 21 -14.38 30.54 7.73
CA ASN A 21 -15.56 30.00 7.05
C ASN A 21 -15.18 28.67 6.42
N THR A 22 -15.61 27.58 7.03
CA THR A 22 -15.24 26.22 6.61
C THR A 22 -15.99 25.76 5.37
N GLY A 23 -17.10 26.43 4.99
CA GLY A 23 -18.01 25.94 3.96
C GLY A 23 -18.79 24.67 4.34
N TYR A 24 -18.59 24.16 5.57
CA TYR A 24 -19.18 22.93 6.09
C TYR A 24 -19.98 23.21 7.37
N PRO A 25 -20.93 22.33 7.74
CA PRO A 25 -21.60 22.41 9.04
C PRO A 25 -20.60 22.51 10.20
N VAL A 26 -20.76 23.55 11.01
CA VAL A 26 -20.00 23.74 12.26
C VAL A 26 -20.83 23.21 13.42
N LEU A 27 -20.32 22.17 14.07
CA LEU A 27 -20.98 21.46 15.16
C LEU A 27 -20.47 22.00 16.51
N ASN A 28 -21.40 22.19 17.44
CA ASN A 28 -21.11 22.45 18.84
C ASN A 28 -21.25 21.17 19.70
N TYR A 29 -21.02 21.32 21.00
CA TYR A 29 -21.06 20.28 22.02
C TYR A 29 -22.29 19.34 21.94
N ASN A 30 -23.49 19.87 21.69
CA ASN A 30 -24.71 19.06 21.63
C ASN A 30 -24.91 18.46 20.23
N SER A 31 -24.79 19.28 19.19
CA SER A 31 -25.08 18.87 17.81
C SER A 31 -24.11 17.80 17.26
N VAL A 32 -22.90 17.70 17.82
CA VAL A 32 -21.92 16.72 17.33
C VAL A 32 -22.32 15.28 17.66
N VAL A 33 -22.95 15.05 18.81
CA VAL A 33 -23.46 13.73 19.21
C VAL A 33 -24.54 13.26 18.23
N GLU A 34 -25.52 14.13 17.96
CA GLU A 34 -26.60 13.85 17.01
C GLU A 34 -26.05 13.60 15.61
N TRP A 35 -25.08 14.41 15.16
CA TRP A 35 -24.50 14.29 13.83
C TRP A 35 -23.77 12.95 13.62
N ILE A 36 -22.93 12.52 14.57
CA ILE A 36 -22.19 11.25 14.43
C ILE A 36 -23.07 10.02 14.63
N SER A 37 -24.12 10.10 15.45
CA SER A 37 -24.97 8.94 15.82
C SER A 37 -25.66 8.30 14.62
N SER A 38 -25.96 9.08 13.57
CA SER A 38 -26.63 8.65 12.35
C SER A 38 -25.69 8.43 11.16
N ARG A 39 -24.37 8.61 11.33
CA ARG A 39 -23.37 8.60 10.24
C ARG A 39 -22.28 7.55 10.45
N GLY A 40 -21.57 7.26 9.37
CA GLY A 40 -20.50 6.27 9.32
C GLY A 40 -19.67 6.43 8.04
N GLU A 41 -19.63 5.39 7.21
CA GLU A 41 -18.87 5.36 5.95
C GLU A 41 -19.11 6.60 5.08
N GLY A 42 -18.02 7.22 4.61
CA GLY A 42 -18.05 8.44 3.79
C GLY A 42 -18.30 9.74 4.56
N ALA A 43 -18.44 9.69 5.89
CA ALA A 43 -18.55 10.85 6.75
C ALA A 43 -17.21 11.20 7.44
N PHE A 44 -16.90 12.50 7.49
CA PHE A 44 -15.66 13.06 8.02
C PHE A 44 -15.98 14.08 9.10
N LEU A 45 -15.47 13.86 10.31
CA LEU A 45 -15.55 14.80 11.42
C LEU A 45 -14.17 15.41 11.67
N ILE A 46 -14.03 16.70 11.37
CA ILE A 46 -12.82 17.46 11.63
C ILE A 46 -12.93 18.08 13.03
N PHE A 47 -12.01 17.73 13.91
CA PHE A 47 -11.85 18.40 15.19
C PHE A 47 -11.01 19.66 15.00
N GLY A 48 -11.67 20.83 15.06
CA GLY A 48 -10.98 22.12 15.03
C GLY A 48 -10.37 22.53 16.37
N THR A 49 -10.50 21.67 17.39
CA THR A 49 -9.96 21.83 18.73
C THR A 49 -9.46 20.49 19.27
N ASP A 50 -8.49 20.54 20.19
CA ASP A 50 -7.88 19.40 20.85
C ASP A 50 -8.59 18.98 22.15
N VAL A 51 -9.86 19.37 22.31
CA VAL A 51 -10.70 19.01 23.46
C VAL A 51 -12.01 18.39 22.95
N ILE A 52 -12.25 17.13 23.31
CA ILE A 52 -13.44 16.37 22.88
C ILE A 52 -14.57 16.46 23.91
N PRO A 53 -15.85 16.59 23.53
CA PRO A 53 -16.95 16.50 24.50
C PRO A 53 -16.91 15.18 25.28
N TYR A 54 -17.13 15.24 26.60
CA TYR A 54 -17.25 14.02 27.41
C TYR A 54 -18.37 13.10 26.91
N THR A 55 -19.43 13.68 26.34
CA THR A 55 -20.55 12.92 25.73
C THR A 55 -20.12 12.06 24.55
N LEU A 56 -19.05 12.40 23.86
CA LEU A 56 -18.47 11.60 22.77
C LEU A 56 -17.46 10.57 23.25
N TYR A 57 -16.76 10.86 24.36
CA TYR A 57 -15.63 10.07 24.84
C TYR A 57 -15.55 10.07 26.37
N ASP A 58 -16.29 9.14 26.98
CA ASP A 58 -16.35 8.92 28.44
C ASP A 58 -15.48 7.71 28.84
N TYR A 59 -14.18 7.77 28.55
CA TYR A 59 -13.22 6.74 28.91
C TYR A 59 -12.42 7.18 30.16
N PRO A 60 -12.11 6.28 31.12
CA PRO A 60 -12.35 4.83 31.15
C PRO A 60 -13.70 4.39 31.74
N ASN A 61 -14.62 5.31 32.05
CA ASN A 61 -15.90 4.95 32.66
C ASN A 61 -16.76 4.05 31.75
N LYS A 62 -16.63 4.23 30.43
CA LYS A 62 -17.17 3.35 29.39
C LYS A 62 -16.02 2.70 28.61
N PRO A 63 -16.16 1.43 28.23
CA PRO A 63 -15.27 0.80 27.27
C PRO A 63 -15.15 1.61 25.96
N ILE A 64 -13.97 1.60 25.35
CA ILE A 64 -13.67 2.41 24.15
C ILE A 64 -14.68 2.14 23.03
N ASN A 65 -14.99 0.88 22.77
CA ASN A 65 -15.97 0.44 21.76
C ASN A 65 -17.42 0.90 22.04
N GLU A 66 -17.73 1.34 23.26
CA GLU A 66 -19.03 1.88 23.63
C GLU A 66 -19.11 3.41 23.56
N THR A 67 -17.97 4.09 23.40
CA THR A 67 -17.94 5.54 23.21
C THR A 67 -18.45 5.93 21.82
N GLU A 68 -19.17 7.05 21.71
CA GLU A 68 -19.85 7.42 20.47
C GLU A 68 -18.87 7.72 19.32
N ILE A 69 -17.69 8.27 19.64
CA ILE A 69 -16.65 8.54 18.63
C ILE A 69 -16.07 7.26 18.02
N PHE A 70 -15.91 6.19 18.82
CA PHE A 70 -15.43 4.91 18.31
C PHE A 70 -16.54 4.11 17.62
N LYS A 71 -17.81 4.22 18.07
CA LYS A 71 -18.95 3.68 17.30
C LYS A 71 -19.09 4.34 15.92
N PHE A 72 -18.81 5.64 15.83
CA PHE A 72 -18.77 6.35 14.55
C PHE A 72 -17.69 5.78 13.62
N MET A 73 -16.47 5.56 14.13
CA MET A 73 -15.41 4.90 13.35
C MET A 73 -15.75 3.45 13.01
N GLU A 74 -16.37 2.69 13.91
CA GLU A 74 -16.81 1.32 13.66
C GLU A 74 -17.73 1.24 12.43
N ARG A 75 -18.63 2.22 12.28
CA ARG A 75 -19.53 2.37 11.13
C ARG A 75 -18.87 2.89 9.85
N GLY A 76 -17.57 3.21 9.86
CA GLY A 76 -16.83 3.72 8.70
C GLY A 76 -16.49 5.21 8.74
N GLY A 77 -16.82 5.90 9.84
CA GLY A 77 -16.54 7.31 10.01
C GLY A 77 -15.04 7.63 10.08
N THR A 78 -14.65 8.78 9.54
CA THR A 78 -13.28 9.28 9.64
C THR A 78 -13.21 10.48 10.57
N VAL A 79 -12.37 10.39 11.60
CA VAL A 79 -12.06 11.51 12.50
C VAL A 79 -10.76 12.15 12.06
N ILE A 80 -10.74 13.45 11.81
CA ILE A 80 -9.53 14.22 11.52
C ILE A 80 -9.24 15.07 12.75
N TRP A 81 -8.13 14.78 13.42
CA TRP A 81 -7.72 15.45 14.64
C TRP A 81 -6.58 16.42 14.34
N VAL A 82 -6.81 17.67 14.71
CA VAL A 82 -5.84 18.75 14.59
C VAL A 82 -5.57 19.29 16.00
N GLY A 83 -4.32 19.24 16.45
CA GLY A 83 -3.93 19.75 17.76
C GLY A 83 -3.02 18.80 18.53
N ASP A 84 -3.03 18.91 19.85
CA ASP A 84 -2.04 18.27 20.73
C ASP A 84 -2.31 16.75 20.83
N THR A 85 -1.98 16.14 21.96
CA THR A 85 -2.20 14.71 22.18
C THR A 85 -3.69 14.36 22.03
N PRO A 86 -4.06 13.48 21.08
CA PRO A 86 -5.44 13.10 20.86
C PRO A 86 -6.10 12.55 22.11
N LEU A 87 -7.35 12.95 22.35
CA LEU A 87 -8.18 12.45 23.46
C LEU A 87 -7.57 12.67 24.86
N TYR A 88 -6.63 13.61 25.00
CA TYR A 88 -5.98 13.91 26.28
C TYR A 88 -6.91 14.71 27.21
N TYR A 89 -7.70 15.63 26.63
CA TYR A 89 -8.63 16.51 27.34
C TYR A 89 -10.07 16.30 26.90
N VAL A 90 -10.99 16.36 27.86
CA VAL A 90 -12.43 16.42 27.60
C VAL A 90 -13.02 17.77 28.02
N ASP A 91 -14.09 18.14 27.34
CA ASP A 91 -14.99 19.22 27.75
C ASP A 91 -16.15 18.62 28.55
N LYS A 92 -16.29 19.01 29.82
CA LYS A 92 -17.49 18.77 30.64
C LYS A 92 -18.22 20.09 30.86
N ASN A 93 -19.14 20.41 29.96
CA ASN A 93 -20.00 21.59 30.04
C ASN A 93 -19.23 22.92 30.19
N GLY A 94 -18.20 23.13 29.38
CA GLY A 94 -17.35 24.33 29.38
C GLY A 94 -16.12 24.21 30.27
N VAL A 95 -15.90 23.08 30.94
CA VAL A 95 -14.75 22.84 31.81
C VAL A 95 -13.80 21.84 31.15
N LYS A 96 -12.54 22.26 30.96
CA LYS A 96 -11.46 21.40 30.48
C LYS A 96 -11.01 20.45 31.59
N GLU A 97 -11.07 19.15 31.36
CA GLU A 97 -10.51 18.14 32.27
C GLU A 97 -9.49 17.26 31.54
N GLU A 98 -8.35 16.98 32.19
CA GLU A 98 -7.42 15.94 31.75
C GLU A 98 -7.96 14.56 32.10
N ILE A 99 -7.94 13.64 31.13
CA ILE A 99 -8.34 12.24 31.33
C ILE A 99 -7.28 11.23 30.92
N PHE A 100 -6.21 11.65 30.25
CA PHE A 100 -5.17 10.74 29.75
C PHE A 100 -4.51 9.91 30.86
N SER A 101 -4.29 10.50 32.03
CA SER A 101 -3.76 9.82 33.22
C SER A 101 -4.68 8.73 33.77
N ARG A 102 -5.97 8.73 33.39
CA ARG A 102 -6.95 7.70 33.75
C ARG A 102 -7.02 6.56 32.73
N GLY A 103 -6.45 6.77 31.54
CA GLY A 103 -6.29 5.73 30.53
C GLY A 103 -6.07 6.30 29.12
N ASN A 104 -5.48 5.48 28.25
CA ASN A 104 -5.24 5.80 26.84
C ASN A 104 -6.05 4.86 25.93
N ALA A 105 -6.76 5.41 24.94
CA ALA A 105 -7.52 4.62 23.98
C ALA A 105 -6.67 4.01 22.86
N PHE A 106 -5.44 4.46 22.71
CA PHE A 106 -4.54 4.00 21.67
C PHE A 106 -3.49 3.01 22.23
N PRO A 107 -3.01 2.05 21.41
CA PRO A 107 -2.01 1.06 21.83
C PRO A 107 -0.57 1.62 21.85
N PHE A 108 -0.41 2.94 21.99
CA PHE A 108 0.88 3.64 21.94
C PHE A 108 0.81 4.91 22.78
N VAL A 109 1.96 5.39 23.26
CA VAL A 109 2.05 6.58 24.13
C VAL A 109 2.99 7.61 23.46
N PRO A 110 2.65 8.92 23.51
CA PRO A 110 3.58 9.96 23.08
C PRO A 110 4.91 9.93 23.85
N LYS A 111 6.02 10.18 23.15
CA LYS A 111 7.37 10.17 23.74
C LYS A 111 7.77 11.47 24.44
N ASN A 112 7.07 12.56 24.17
CA ASN A 112 7.41 13.88 24.67
C ASN A 112 6.14 14.57 25.17
N PHE A 113 6.19 15.10 26.38
CA PHE A 113 5.14 15.97 26.95
C PHE A 113 5.69 17.35 27.33
N GLU A 114 6.96 17.62 27.03
CA GLU A 114 7.58 18.92 27.28
C GLU A 114 6.96 20.00 26.39
N HIS A 115 7.03 21.25 26.84
CA HIS A 115 6.52 22.40 26.08
C HIS A 115 7.56 22.90 25.07
N LYS A 116 8.18 21.97 24.34
CA LYS A 116 9.11 22.23 23.24
C LYS A 116 9.04 21.09 22.21
N PRO A 117 9.33 21.36 20.93
CA PRO A 117 9.34 20.32 19.91
C PRO A 117 10.43 19.28 20.22
N MET A 118 10.10 18.00 20.00
CA MET A 118 11.06 16.90 20.08
C MET A 118 11.99 16.90 18.87
N SER A 119 11.46 17.28 17.70
CA SER A 119 12.24 17.50 16.49
C SER A 119 11.73 18.73 15.74
N LYS A 120 12.65 19.53 15.22
CA LYS A 120 12.33 20.65 14.32
C LYS A 120 11.97 20.18 12.90
N ASN A 121 12.42 18.98 12.53
CA ASN A 121 12.27 18.43 11.20
C ASN A 121 11.57 17.07 11.28
N SER A 122 10.51 16.89 10.51
CA SER A 122 9.94 15.58 10.19
C SER A 122 9.91 15.40 8.67
N GLU A 123 10.01 14.16 8.20
CA GLU A 123 9.91 13.83 6.78
C GLU A 123 8.62 13.06 6.51
N ASN A 124 8.10 13.15 5.28
CA ASN A 124 6.96 12.35 4.89
C ASN A 124 7.34 10.87 4.76
N ALA A 125 6.46 10.01 5.27
CA ALA A 125 6.32 8.65 4.77
C ALA A 125 5.70 8.67 3.38
N ILE A 126 5.69 7.54 2.66
CA ILE A 126 5.05 7.51 1.33
C ILE A 126 3.58 7.95 1.37
N VAL A 127 2.84 7.69 2.46
CA VAL A 127 1.44 8.15 2.61
C VAL A 127 1.36 9.67 2.76
N GLY A 128 2.32 10.30 3.44
CA GLY A 128 2.41 11.76 3.49
C GLY A 128 2.68 12.37 2.13
N GLU A 129 3.46 11.70 1.27
CA GLU A 129 3.66 12.13 -0.12
C GLU A 129 2.37 12.03 -0.94
N ILE A 130 1.61 10.92 -0.82
CA ILE A 130 0.28 10.76 -1.46
C ILE A 130 -0.67 11.89 -1.03
N LEU A 131 -0.65 12.23 0.26
CA LEU A 131 -1.50 13.27 0.83
C LEU A 131 -0.96 14.69 0.59
N GLU A 132 0.18 14.85 -0.07
CA GLU A 132 0.88 16.13 -0.24
C GLU A 132 1.05 16.87 1.10
N TYR A 133 1.30 16.13 2.18
CA TYR A 133 1.44 16.68 3.51
C TYR A 133 2.74 17.51 3.58
N ASN A 134 2.69 18.68 4.22
CA ASN A 134 3.87 19.49 4.46
C ASN A 134 4.29 19.37 5.94
N PRO A 135 5.19 18.43 6.28
CA PRO A 135 5.59 18.21 7.65
C PRO A 135 6.29 19.43 8.23
N LYS A 136 6.07 19.67 9.52
CA LYS A 136 6.73 20.72 10.31
C LYS A 136 7.53 20.08 11.44
N GLU A 137 7.76 20.85 12.49
CA GLU A 137 8.21 20.32 13.77
C GLU A 137 7.23 19.27 14.33
N SER A 138 7.73 18.45 15.24
CA SER A 138 6.98 17.40 15.89
C SER A 138 7.19 17.47 17.40
N TRP A 139 6.09 17.50 18.13
CA TRP A 139 6.00 17.74 19.57
C TRP A 139 5.64 16.50 20.37
N ARG A 140 4.73 15.66 19.89
CA ARG A 140 4.22 14.45 20.57
C ARG A 140 4.30 13.23 19.64
N PRO A 141 5.46 12.92 19.05
CA PRO A 141 5.56 11.75 18.20
C PRO A 141 5.39 10.47 19.04
N VAL A 142 4.97 9.40 18.38
CA VAL A 142 4.74 8.07 18.99
C VAL A 142 5.70 7.06 18.38
N GLU A 143 5.96 5.96 19.08
CA GLU A 143 6.74 4.85 18.53
C GLU A 143 6.08 4.28 17.27
N ALA A 144 6.89 3.81 16.33
CA ALA A 144 6.39 3.06 15.19
C ALA A 144 5.59 1.82 15.68
N ASN A 145 4.33 1.73 15.26
CA ASN A 145 3.43 0.65 15.67
C ASN A 145 2.75 0.05 14.43
N PRO A 146 2.64 -1.29 14.29
CA PRO A 146 1.97 -1.92 13.15
C PRO A 146 0.51 -1.51 12.95
N SER A 147 -0.16 -1.00 14.00
CA SER A 147 -1.53 -0.49 13.95
C SER A 147 -1.64 0.93 13.38
N LEU A 148 -0.50 1.57 13.12
CA LEU A 148 -0.41 2.93 12.60
C LEU A 148 0.10 2.94 11.17
N ILE A 149 -0.49 3.82 10.37
CA ILE A 149 -0.01 4.19 9.05
C ILE A 149 0.65 5.56 9.19
N PRO A 150 1.98 5.68 9.04
CA PRO A 150 2.65 6.96 9.19
C PRO A 150 2.31 7.90 8.03
N ILE A 151 2.04 9.17 8.34
CA ILE A 151 1.96 10.26 7.36
C ILE A 151 3.31 10.99 7.34
N SER A 152 3.82 11.40 8.50
CA SER A 152 5.18 11.90 8.67
C SER A 152 5.91 11.29 9.87
N MET A 153 7.24 11.28 9.80
CA MET A 153 8.11 10.55 10.71
C MET A 153 9.36 11.36 11.07
N ILE A 154 9.91 11.08 12.24
CA ILE A 154 11.27 11.46 12.65
C ILE A 154 12.14 10.22 12.50
N LYS A 155 13.31 10.39 11.87
CA LYS A 155 14.35 9.36 11.85
C LYS A 155 15.47 9.78 12.79
N GLY A 156 15.79 8.95 13.78
CA GLY A 156 16.96 9.15 14.62
C GLY A 156 18.26 9.15 13.78
N GLU A 157 19.22 9.98 14.16
CA GLU A 157 20.54 9.99 13.52
C GLU A 157 21.19 8.59 13.59
N GLY A 158 21.87 8.17 12.52
CA GLY A 158 22.60 6.89 12.49
C GLY A 158 21.73 5.63 12.46
N GLY A 159 20.44 5.73 12.11
CA GLY A 159 19.53 4.57 12.10
C GLY A 159 18.86 4.31 13.46
N GLY A 160 18.69 5.36 14.27
CA GLY A 160 17.97 5.31 15.54
C GLY A 160 16.47 5.03 15.39
N GLU A 161 15.76 5.08 16.52
CA GLU A 161 14.31 4.83 16.62
C GLU A 161 13.53 5.70 15.61
N ILE A 162 12.59 5.08 14.90
CA ILE A 162 11.66 5.79 14.01
C ILE A 162 10.42 6.13 14.83
N LEU A 163 10.09 7.42 14.87
CA LEU A 163 8.89 7.90 15.53
C LEU A 163 7.91 8.49 14.52
N TYR A 164 6.61 8.28 14.72
CA TYR A 164 5.55 8.80 13.87
C TYR A 164 4.99 10.08 14.47
N SER A 165 5.13 11.18 13.74
CA SER A 165 4.64 12.49 14.15
C SER A 165 3.15 12.63 13.84
N THR A 166 2.77 12.24 12.62
CA THR A 166 1.38 12.21 12.15
C THR A 166 1.08 10.84 11.58
N TRP A 167 -0.16 10.38 11.73
CA TRP A 167 -0.50 8.99 11.46
C TRP A 167 -1.99 8.79 11.29
N ILE A 168 -2.35 7.65 10.69
CA ILE A 168 -3.70 7.13 10.60
C ILE A 168 -3.78 5.87 11.45
N TYR A 169 -4.74 5.82 12.36
CA TYR A 169 -5.12 4.63 13.12
C TYR A 169 -6.43 4.09 12.59
N LYS A 170 -6.46 2.82 12.20
CA LYS A 170 -7.69 2.17 11.72
C LYS A 170 -8.50 1.63 12.89
N TYR A 171 -9.81 1.77 12.81
CA TYR A 171 -10.74 1.20 13.78
C TYR A 171 -12.05 0.82 13.10
N GLY A 172 -12.44 -0.46 13.19
CA GLY A 172 -13.55 -1.01 12.43
C GLY A 172 -13.39 -0.73 10.93
N LYS A 173 -14.43 -0.15 10.31
CA LYS A 173 -14.39 0.30 8.91
C LYS A 173 -13.81 1.71 8.73
N GLY A 174 -13.65 2.45 9.83
CA GLY A 174 -13.27 3.85 9.84
C GLY A 174 -11.82 4.07 10.27
N ARG A 175 -11.51 5.33 10.59
CA ARG A 175 -10.14 5.73 10.93
C ARG A 175 -10.07 7.02 11.73
N PHE A 176 -9.04 7.11 12.56
CA PHE A 176 -8.61 8.31 13.24
C PHE A 176 -7.34 8.83 12.57
N VAL A 177 -7.37 10.06 12.07
CA VAL A 177 -6.29 10.69 11.33
C VAL A 177 -5.74 11.84 12.14
N ARG A 178 -4.52 11.70 12.65
CA ARG A 178 -3.82 12.76 13.36
C ARG A 178 -2.91 13.51 12.41
N VAL A 179 -3.15 14.81 12.23
CA VAL A 179 -2.31 15.72 11.46
C VAL A 179 -1.86 16.90 12.32
N TYR A 180 -0.78 17.57 11.94
CA TYR A 180 -0.20 18.72 12.65
C TYR A 180 0.15 18.44 14.11
N ASP A 181 1.27 17.75 14.33
CA ASP A 181 1.90 17.58 15.64
C ASP A 181 2.71 18.84 16.04
N SER A 182 2.11 20.03 15.86
CA SER A 182 2.71 21.36 16.05
C SER A 182 1.61 22.40 16.33
N PRO A 183 1.91 23.53 16.99
CA PRO A 183 0.98 24.66 17.11
C PRO A 183 0.55 25.24 15.75
N TYR A 184 1.35 25.06 14.71
CA TYR A 184 1.02 25.52 13.37
C TYR A 184 0.04 24.57 12.68
N VAL A 185 -1.06 25.13 12.16
CA VAL A 185 -2.08 24.42 11.38
C VAL A 185 -2.33 25.18 10.09
N ASN A 186 -2.28 24.49 8.95
CA ASN A 186 -2.79 25.02 7.69
C ASN A 186 -4.26 24.60 7.53
N VAL A 187 -5.17 25.55 7.68
CA VAL A 187 -6.63 25.31 7.66
C VAL A 187 -7.10 24.83 6.29
N ASP A 188 -6.63 25.43 5.20
CA ASP A 188 -7.01 25.04 3.83
C ASP A 188 -6.64 23.58 3.55
N TYR A 189 -5.44 23.16 3.98
CA TYR A 189 -5.03 21.77 3.88
C TYR A 189 -5.95 20.84 4.67
N VAL A 190 -6.25 21.17 5.93
CA VAL A 190 -7.15 20.36 6.78
C VAL A 190 -8.53 20.21 6.13
N LEU A 191 -9.07 21.27 5.55
CA LEU A 191 -10.37 21.24 4.88
C LEU A 191 -10.34 20.44 3.56
N SER A 192 -9.18 20.29 2.93
CA SER A 192 -8.97 19.44 1.74
C SER A 192 -8.76 17.94 2.06
N LEU A 193 -8.41 17.60 3.31
CA LEU A 193 -8.06 16.23 3.70
C LEU A 193 -9.15 15.18 3.43
N PRO A 194 -10.46 15.44 3.65
CA PRO A 194 -11.50 14.46 3.35
C PRO A 194 -11.44 13.91 1.91
N GLU A 195 -11.22 14.78 0.93
CA GLU A 195 -11.07 14.39 -0.47
C GLU A 195 -9.79 13.60 -0.70
N LYS A 196 -8.65 14.11 -0.21
CA LYS A 196 -7.34 13.43 -0.31
C LYS A 196 -7.36 12.03 0.32
N LEU A 197 -8.00 11.87 1.48
CA LEU A 197 -8.15 10.58 2.18
C LEU A 197 -9.09 9.61 1.48
N SER A 198 -10.05 10.11 0.70
CA SER A 198 -10.96 9.31 -0.13
C SER A 198 -10.27 8.82 -1.40
N ASN A 199 -9.29 9.56 -1.90
CA ASN A 199 -8.56 9.29 -3.14
C ASN A 199 -7.17 8.67 -2.90
N LEU A 200 -6.95 8.02 -1.76
CA LEU A 200 -5.69 7.33 -1.49
C LEU A 200 -5.43 6.21 -2.50
N GLY A 201 -4.35 6.35 -3.26
CA GLY A 201 -3.88 5.38 -4.23
C GLY A 201 -2.82 4.43 -3.68
N ILE A 202 -2.01 3.90 -4.59
CA ILE A 202 -0.84 3.07 -4.28
C ILE A 202 0.38 3.98 -4.17
N GLY A 203 1.19 3.78 -3.13
CA GLY A 203 2.44 4.51 -2.97
C GLY A 203 3.62 3.57 -2.81
N VAL A 204 4.69 3.80 -3.57
CA VAL A 204 5.97 3.09 -3.44
C VAL A 204 7.07 4.10 -3.20
N ARG A 205 7.89 3.89 -2.16
CA ARG A 205 9.16 4.60 -1.96
C ARG A 205 10.31 3.61 -1.89
N ILE A 206 11.39 3.86 -2.61
CA ILE A 206 12.59 3.04 -2.59
C ILE A 206 13.79 3.95 -2.41
N ARG A 207 14.59 3.72 -1.37
CA ARG A 207 15.82 4.46 -1.09
C ARG A 207 17.03 3.56 -1.08
N ASN A 208 18.13 4.08 -1.62
CA ASN A 208 19.46 3.46 -1.59
C ASN A 208 19.49 2.02 -2.15
N TYR A 209 18.59 1.66 -3.06
CA TYR A 209 18.52 0.34 -3.65
C TYR A 209 18.96 0.39 -5.11
N ARG A 210 20.18 -0.08 -5.37
CA ARG A 210 20.79 -0.16 -6.70
C ARG A 210 20.84 1.22 -7.38
N ARG A 211 20.07 1.42 -8.46
CA ARG A 211 19.99 2.70 -9.20
C ARG A 211 18.97 3.68 -8.60
N LEU A 212 18.22 3.25 -7.59
CA LEU A 212 17.15 4.04 -6.97
C LEU A 212 17.70 4.64 -5.66
N SER A 213 18.09 5.92 -5.70
CA SER A 213 18.60 6.65 -4.53
C SER A 213 17.47 7.12 -3.61
N ASP A 214 16.43 7.77 -4.15
CA ASP A 214 15.16 8.10 -3.48
C ASP A 214 14.04 8.16 -4.53
N PHE A 215 13.62 6.98 -5.00
CA PHE A 215 12.54 6.85 -5.97
C PHE A 215 11.18 6.84 -5.27
N LYS A 216 10.24 7.62 -5.79
CA LYS A 216 8.85 7.68 -5.32
C LYS A 216 7.93 7.44 -6.50
N MET A 217 6.90 6.62 -6.30
CA MET A 217 5.88 6.35 -7.29
C MET A 217 4.51 6.33 -6.61
N ILE A 218 3.70 7.32 -6.95
CA ILE A 218 2.31 7.47 -6.51
C ILE A 218 1.43 7.15 -7.70
N LEU A 219 0.51 6.20 -7.51
CA LEU A 219 -0.30 5.64 -8.57
C LEU A 219 -1.78 5.61 -8.15
N PRO A 220 -2.73 5.68 -9.10
CA PRO A 220 -4.12 5.37 -8.79
C PRO A 220 -4.28 3.91 -8.36
N ASN A 221 -5.42 3.56 -7.79
CA ASN A 221 -5.74 2.17 -7.49
C ASN A 221 -5.99 1.39 -8.79
N PHE A 222 -5.33 0.25 -8.92
CA PHE A 222 -5.51 -0.71 -10.01
C PHE A 222 -5.09 -2.10 -9.52
N LYS A 223 -5.44 -3.14 -10.30
CA LYS A 223 -5.06 -4.52 -9.99
C LYS A 223 -3.76 -4.94 -10.68
N ILE A 224 -3.60 -4.59 -11.96
CA ILE A 224 -2.43 -4.98 -12.77
C ILE A 224 -1.69 -3.73 -13.27
N GLY A 225 -0.42 -3.61 -12.92
CA GLY A 225 0.48 -2.57 -13.40
C GLY A 225 1.50 -3.16 -14.36
N VAL A 226 1.56 -2.64 -15.59
CA VAL A 226 2.53 -3.07 -16.61
C VAL A 226 3.64 -2.04 -16.71
N ILE A 227 4.83 -2.36 -16.19
CA ILE A 227 6.00 -1.48 -16.16
C ILE A 227 6.82 -1.68 -17.43
N MET A 228 6.99 -0.60 -18.18
CA MET A 228 7.68 -0.56 -19.46
C MET A 228 8.80 0.48 -19.43
N GLY A 229 9.75 0.36 -20.35
CA GLY A 229 10.89 1.27 -20.45
C GLY A 229 12.15 0.55 -20.92
N LYS A 230 13.23 1.29 -21.14
CA LYS A 230 14.48 0.71 -21.64
C LYS A 230 15.12 -0.32 -20.70
N ASN A 231 16.08 -1.04 -21.23
CA ASN A 231 16.99 -1.84 -20.41
C ASN A 231 17.67 -0.95 -19.36
N ASN A 232 17.82 -1.50 -18.15
CA ASN A 232 18.55 -0.89 -17.04
C ASN A 232 17.94 0.40 -16.42
N VAL A 233 16.72 0.80 -16.78
CA VAL A 233 16.04 1.97 -16.16
C VAL A 233 15.51 1.71 -14.74
N GLY A 234 15.59 0.46 -14.26
CA GLY A 234 15.22 0.10 -12.88
C GLY A 234 13.95 -0.73 -12.72
N LYS A 235 13.31 -1.17 -13.81
CA LYS A 235 12.07 -2.00 -13.79
C LYS A 235 12.15 -3.18 -12.80
N THR A 236 13.13 -4.06 -12.99
CA THR A 236 13.33 -5.21 -12.10
C THR A 236 13.74 -4.78 -10.69
N SER A 237 14.52 -3.70 -10.55
CA SER A 237 14.90 -3.17 -9.22
C SER A 237 13.69 -2.71 -8.42
N ILE A 238 12.66 -2.16 -9.05
CA ILE A 238 11.39 -1.82 -8.39
C ILE A 238 10.70 -3.08 -7.88
N LEU A 239 10.55 -4.10 -8.73
CA LEU A 239 9.95 -5.37 -8.31
C LEU A 239 10.73 -6.01 -7.15
N GLU A 240 12.05 -6.09 -7.26
CA GLU A 240 12.89 -6.72 -6.22
C GLU A 240 12.87 -5.94 -4.91
N ALA A 241 12.81 -4.60 -4.94
CA ALA A 241 12.65 -3.79 -3.74
C ALA A 241 11.33 -4.08 -3.03
N ILE A 242 10.22 -4.14 -3.77
CA ILE A 242 8.90 -4.49 -3.24
C ILE A 242 8.89 -5.94 -2.72
N ALA A 243 9.55 -6.87 -3.42
CA ALA A 243 9.62 -8.28 -3.03
C ALA A 243 10.28 -8.49 -1.67
N ILE A 244 11.23 -7.64 -1.26
CA ILE A 244 11.92 -7.73 0.04
C ILE A 244 10.99 -7.44 1.24
N LEU A 245 9.83 -6.82 1.00
CA LEU A 245 8.77 -6.69 2.02
C LEU A 245 8.29 -8.06 2.53
N ASP A 246 8.54 -9.13 1.78
CA ASP A 246 8.41 -10.51 2.22
C ASP A 246 9.80 -11.15 2.35
N ALA A 247 10.10 -11.69 3.54
CA ALA A 247 11.39 -12.31 3.84
C ALA A 247 11.72 -13.52 2.94
N ASN A 248 10.71 -14.20 2.40
CA ASN A 248 10.87 -15.38 1.57
C ASN A 248 11.52 -15.09 0.20
N ASN A 249 11.55 -13.82 -0.23
CA ASN A 249 12.15 -13.44 -1.52
C ASN A 249 13.62 -13.06 -1.44
N ALA A 250 14.17 -12.82 -0.24
CA ALA A 250 15.56 -12.41 -0.06
C ALA A 250 16.56 -13.43 -0.64
N SER A 251 16.31 -14.72 -0.40
CA SER A 251 17.13 -15.81 -0.93
C SER A 251 17.03 -15.93 -2.45
N LYS A 252 15.82 -15.79 -3.01
CA LYS A 252 15.59 -15.79 -4.47
C LYS A 252 16.33 -14.65 -5.17
N ILE A 253 16.26 -13.43 -4.61
CA ILE A 253 16.96 -12.27 -5.15
C ILE A 253 18.48 -12.47 -5.07
N ARG A 254 18.99 -12.96 -3.93
CA ARG A 254 20.42 -13.26 -3.78
C ARG A 254 20.89 -14.34 -4.77
N ALA A 255 20.11 -15.40 -4.97
CA ALA A 255 20.45 -16.45 -5.94
C ALA A 255 20.48 -15.90 -7.38
N PHE A 256 19.54 -15.02 -7.73
CA PHE A 256 19.47 -14.42 -9.06
C PHE A 256 20.54 -13.35 -9.31
N ARG A 257 20.92 -12.58 -8.28
CA ARG A 257 21.78 -11.37 -8.42
C ARG A 257 23.17 -11.51 -7.81
N GLY A 258 23.42 -12.57 -7.03
CA GLY A 258 24.61 -12.76 -6.20
C GLY A 258 24.62 -11.97 -4.89
N ARG A 259 23.75 -10.97 -4.71
CA ARG A 259 23.66 -10.09 -3.52
C ARG A 259 22.29 -9.41 -3.40
N ILE A 260 21.97 -8.89 -2.22
CA ILE A 260 20.74 -8.12 -1.95
C ILE A 260 21.04 -6.61 -2.05
N SER A 261 21.90 -6.08 -1.18
CA SER A 261 22.28 -4.67 -1.17
C SER A 261 23.60 -4.44 -0.43
N ASN A 262 24.47 -3.60 -0.99
CA ASN A 262 25.76 -3.21 -0.38
C ASN A 262 25.63 -2.13 0.71
N GLN A 263 24.48 -1.47 0.78
CA GLN A 263 24.20 -0.39 1.72
C GLN A 263 22.82 -0.58 2.33
N ILE A 264 22.52 0.15 3.40
CA ILE A 264 21.19 0.14 4.01
C ILE A 264 20.20 0.75 3.02
N ALA A 265 19.33 -0.11 2.49
CA ALA A 265 18.23 0.24 1.60
C ALA A 265 16.91 0.26 2.38
N GLU A 266 15.95 1.03 1.87
CA GLU A 266 14.62 1.15 2.46
C GLU A 266 13.56 1.03 1.37
N THR A 267 12.48 0.34 1.67
CA THR A 267 11.30 0.26 0.82
C THR A 267 10.05 0.50 1.65
N GLU A 268 9.20 1.41 1.20
CA GLU A 268 7.87 1.66 1.74
C GLU A 268 6.84 1.35 0.66
N LEU A 269 5.76 0.65 1.05
CA LEU A 269 4.61 0.39 0.19
C LEU A 269 3.34 0.73 0.96
N PHE A 270 2.48 1.55 0.36
CA PHE A 270 1.11 1.75 0.80
C PHE A 270 0.18 1.15 -0.24
N LEU A 271 -0.62 0.17 0.17
CA LEU A 271 -1.54 -0.59 -0.70
C LEU A 271 -2.77 -1.00 0.08
N ASN A 272 -3.97 -0.74 -0.46
CA ASN A 272 -5.25 -1.11 0.15
C ASN A 272 -5.37 -0.69 1.63
N ASN A 273 -4.94 0.54 1.91
CA ASN A 273 -4.87 1.12 3.25
C ASN A 273 -3.89 0.42 4.21
N VAL A 274 -3.00 -0.46 3.75
CA VAL A 274 -1.97 -1.09 4.59
C VAL A 274 -0.62 -0.48 4.27
N TYR A 275 0.14 -0.15 5.30
CA TYR A 275 1.51 0.35 5.19
C TYR A 275 2.49 -0.78 5.47
N TYR A 276 3.39 -1.00 4.53
CA TYR A 276 4.50 -1.92 4.63
C TYR A 276 5.80 -1.15 4.56
N LYS A 277 6.78 -1.61 5.33
CA LYS A 277 8.12 -1.06 5.31
C LYS A 277 9.15 -2.15 5.48
N SER A 278 10.25 -2.06 4.75
CA SER A 278 11.46 -2.82 5.06
C SER A 278 12.69 -1.93 5.01
N VAL A 279 13.57 -2.07 6.01
CA VAL A 279 14.92 -1.54 6.00
C VAL A 279 15.86 -2.73 5.96
N PHE A 280 16.74 -2.80 4.98
CA PHE A 280 17.51 -4.02 4.72
C PHE A 280 18.90 -3.75 4.14
N SER A 281 19.79 -4.70 4.38
CA SER A 281 21.15 -4.77 3.87
C SER A 281 21.48 -6.23 3.54
N GLU A 282 22.73 -6.55 3.25
CA GLU A 282 23.15 -7.94 3.05
C GLU A 282 22.99 -8.80 4.31
N THR A 283 23.17 -8.21 5.51
CA THR A 283 23.26 -8.94 6.79
C THR A 283 22.07 -8.72 7.71
N SER A 284 21.24 -7.70 7.46
CA SER A 284 20.13 -7.34 8.34
C SER A 284 18.88 -6.98 7.54
N SER A 285 17.72 -7.27 8.11
CA SER A 285 16.44 -6.77 7.60
C SER A 285 15.44 -6.59 8.74
N THR A 286 14.82 -5.42 8.80
CA THR A 286 13.66 -5.13 9.66
C THR A 286 12.45 -4.88 8.77
N ARG A 287 11.26 -5.26 9.25
CA ARG A 287 10.01 -5.16 8.50
C ARG A 287 8.87 -4.69 9.38
N ILE A 288 7.96 -3.94 8.78
CA ILE A 288 6.65 -3.60 9.32
C ILE A 288 5.61 -4.12 8.33
N GLY A 289 4.67 -4.93 8.82
CA GLY A 289 3.71 -5.65 8.00
C GLY A 289 4.29 -6.90 7.33
N ASP A 290 3.40 -7.79 6.88
CA ASP A 290 3.73 -8.95 6.04
C ASP A 290 2.94 -8.84 4.73
N ALA A 291 3.66 -8.50 3.65
CA ALA A 291 3.06 -8.23 2.35
C ALA A 291 2.72 -9.50 1.55
N ARG A 292 3.22 -10.68 1.95
CA ARG A 292 3.08 -11.96 1.22
C ARG A 292 3.25 -11.81 -0.29
N VAL A 293 4.51 -11.74 -0.73
CA VAL A 293 4.87 -11.35 -2.10
C VAL A 293 5.38 -12.56 -2.89
N LEU A 294 4.80 -12.82 -4.05
CA LEU A 294 5.30 -13.80 -5.00
C LEU A 294 6.10 -13.10 -6.10
N LEU A 295 7.43 -13.19 -6.02
CA LEU A 295 8.33 -12.77 -7.10
C LEU A 295 8.63 -13.94 -8.05
N ILE A 296 8.44 -13.71 -9.34
CA ILE A 296 8.68 -14.67 -10.41
C ILE A 296 9.65 -14.07 -11.40
N TYR A 297 10.77 -14.78 -11.62
CA TYR A 297 11.67 -14.55 -12.75
C TYR A 297 11.34 -15.56 -13.85
N SER A 298 11.43 -15.14 -15.12
CA SER A 298 11.11 -15.94 -16.30
C SER A 298 11.84 -17.29 -16.41
N LEU A 299 12.93 -17.51 -15.67
CA LEU A 299 13.77 -18.70 -15.77
C LEU A 299 13.81 -19.62 -14.55
N ASN A 300 13.19 -19.28 -13.40
CA ASN A 300 13.36 -20.06 -12.16
C ASN A 300 12.18 -19.95 -11.20
N ALA A 301 11.08 -20.66 -11.50
CA ALA A 301 9.91 -20.70 -10.63
C ALA A 301 9.52 -22.14 -10.26
N VAL A 302 10.45 -22.92 -9.73
CA VAL A 302 10.05 -24.14 -9.02
C VAL A 302 9.89 -23.77 -7.53
N PRO A 303 8.74 -24.02 -6.90
CA PRO A 303 8.60 -23.81 -5.47
C PRO A 303 9.62 -24.66 -4.71
N THR A 304 10.22 -24.08 -3.68
CA THR A 304 11.20 -24.77 -2.82
C THR A 304 10.55 -25.70 -1.80
N VAL A 305 9.22 -25.78 -1.79
CA VAL A 305 8.41 -26.58 -0.86
C VAL A 305 7.77 -27.72 -1.63
N THR A 306 7.86 -28.94 -1.10
CA THR A 306 7.18 -30.12 -1.64
C THR A 306 5.66 -29.95 -1.46
N PRO A 307 4.90 -29.83 -2.56
CA PRO A 307 3.46 -29.64 -2.47
C PRO A 307 2.75 -30.90 -1.97
N ASP A 308 1.68 -30.73 -1.22
CA ASP A 308 0.83 -31.84 -0.77
C ASP A 308 -0.26 -32.18 -1.80
N ALA A 309 -0.98 -33.28 -1.57
CA ALA A 309 -2.07 -33.70 -2.47
C ALA A 309 -3.19 -32.64 -2.59
N SER A 310 -3.45 -31.87 -1.53
CA SER A 310 -4.47 -30.81 -1.55
C SER A 310 -4.08 -29.65 -2.46
N THR A 311 -2.79 -29.27 -2.47
CA THR A 311 -2.22 -28.29 -3.39
C THR A 311 -2.36 -28.75 -4.83
N PHE A 312 -1.98 -30.00 -5.13
CA PHE A 312 -2.07 -30.55 -6.49
C PHE A 312 -3.50 -30.60 -7.03
N ARG A 313 -4.50 -30.88 -6.18
CA ARG A 313 -5.91 -30.78 -6.57
C ARG A 313 -6.28 -29.35 -6.98
N LYS A 314 -5.94 -28.34 -6.18
CA LYS A 314 -6.20 -26.93 -6.52
C LYS A 314 -5.47 -26.50 -7.80
N VAL A 315 -4.22 -26.93 -7.96
CA VAL A 315 -3.43 -26.67 -9.19
C VAL A 315 -4.12 -27.28 -10.39
N THR A 316 -4.59 -28.52 -10.30
CA THR A 316 -5.36 -29.19 -11.35
C THR A 316 -6.62 -28.42 -11.71
N GLU A 317 -7.40 -27.99 -10.71
CA GLU A 317 -8.63 -27.20 -10.89
C GLU A 317 -8.40 -25.85 -11.58
N LEU A 318 -7.23 -25.24 -11.38
CA LEU A 318 -6.85 -23.98 -12.04
C LEU A 318 -6.31 -24.21 -13.44
N LEU A 319 -5.46 -25.23 -13.63
CA LEU A 319 -4.81 -25.53 -14.90
C LEU A 319 -5.80 -26.09 -15.92
N SER A 320 -6.82 -26.85 -15.50
CA SER A 320 -7.87 -27.38 -16.38
C SER A 320 -8.73 -26.30 -17.04
N LYS A 321 -8.70 -25.07 -16.53
CA LYS A 321 -9.32 -23.90 -17.17
C LYS A 321 -8.57 -23.43 -18.42
N PHE A 322 -7.31 -23.81 -18.55
CA PHE A 322 -6.45 -23.50 -19.69
C PHE A 322 -6.43 -24.64 -20.71
N ASP A 323 -6.45 -25.88 -20.22
CA ASP A 323 -6.54 -27.08 -21.05
C ASP A 323 -7.50 -28.08 -20.39
N PRO A 324 -8.73 -28.23 -20.93
CA PRO A 324 -9.74 -29.12 -20.37
C PRO A 324 -9.34 -30.60 -20.36
N ASN A 325 -8.33 -31.02 -21.13
CA ASN A 325 -7.90 -32.42 -21.20
C ASN A 325 -7.03 -32.86 -20.01
N ILE A 326 -6.73 -31.95 -19.08
CA ILE A 326 -5.94 -32.28 -17.90
C ILE A 326 -6.81 -33.01 -16.89
N PHE A 327 -6.44 -34.25 -16.62
CA PHE A 327 -7.07 -35.05 -15.59
C PHE A 327 -6.51 -34.73 -14.20
N TYR A 328 -5.18 -34.75 -14.03
CA TYR A 328 -4.55 -34.55 -12.72
C TYR A 328 -3.08 -34.13 -12.78
N VAL A 329 -2.67 -33.20 -11.92
CA VAL A 329 -1.26 -32.87 -11.67
C VAL A 329 -0.82 -33.56 -10.39
N TYR A 330 0.35 -34.19 -10.37
CA TYR A 330 0.85 -34.89 -9.17
C TYR A 330 2.38 -34.91 -9.08
N LEU A 331 2.86 -35.27 -7.90
CA LEU A 331 4.27 -35.56 -7.65
C LEU A 331 4.52 -37.06 -7.77
N SER A 332 5.39 -37.47 -8.68
CA SER A 332 5.76 -38.87 -8.85
C SER A 332 6.66 -39.36 -7.72
N ALA A 333 6.84 -40.68 -7.62
CA ALA A 333 7.77 -41.29 -6.66
C ALA A 333 9.23 -40.81 -6.82
N GLY A 334 9.60 -40.30 -8.00
CA GLY A 334 10.89 -39.70 -8.29
C GLY A 334 11.01 -38.22 -7.88
N ASN A 335 10.05 -37.68 -7.14
CA ASN A 335 9.96 -36.26 -6.78
C ASN A 335 9.87 -35.33 -8.01
N GLU A 336 9.28 -35.83 -9.09
CA GLU A 336 9.06 -35.10 -10.33
C GLU A 336 7.58 -34.73 -10.48
N ILE A 337 7.31 -33.48 -10.85
CA ILE A 337 5.94 -33.03 -11.12
C ILE A 337 5.52 -33.55 -12.50
N ARG A 338 4.35 -34.19 -12.57
CA ARG A 338 3.80 -34.80 -13.78
C ARG A 338 2.36 -34.37 -14.00
N VAL A 339 1.93 -34.38 -15.26
CA VAL A 339 0.58 -34.04 -15.69
C VAL A 339 -0.01 -35.25 -16.40
N LEU A 340 -1.11 -35.77 -15.85
CA LEU A 340 -1.91 -36.84 -16.42
C LEU A 340 -3.08 -36.21 -17.19
N PHE A 341 -3.25 -36.62 -18.43
CA PHE A 341 -4.33 -36.20 -19.32
C PHE A 341 -5.46 -37.24 -19.35
N ASP A 342 -6.65 -36.83 -19.80
CA ASP A 342 -7.84 -37.70 -19.88
C ASP A 342 -7.68 -38.90 -20.83
N ASP A 343 -6.82 -38.76 -21.84
CA ASP A 343 -6.43 -39.83 -22.77
C ASP A 343 -5.43 -40.83 -22.15
N LYS A 344 -5.11 -40.65 -20.86
CA LYS A 344 -4.12 -41.40 -20.06
C LYS A 344 -2.66 -41.13 -20.44
N THR A 345 -2.40 -40.11 -21.26
CA THR A 345 -1.03 -39.64 -21.49
C THR A 345 -0.49 -39.04 -20.19
N ASP A 346 0.71 -39.45 -19.80
CA ASP A 346 1.39 -39.01 -18.57
C ASP A 346 2.73 -38.37 -18.94
N VAL A 347 2.83 -37.06 -18.73
CA VAL A 347 3.95 -36.23 -19.21
C VAL A 347 4.69 -35.59 -18.04
N SER A 348 6.02 -35.63 -18.08
CA SER A 348 6.84 -34.86 -17.14
C SER A 348 6.68 -33.36 -17.39
N ILE A 349 6.70 -32.55 -16.33
CA ILE A 349 6.78 -31.08 -16.47
C ILE A 349 7.94 -30.61 -17.36
N ASN A 350 9.01 -31.40 -17.46
CA ASN A 350 10.17 -31.08 -18.29
C ASN A 350 9.97 -31.40 -19.78
N GLU A 351 8.99 -32.22 -20.11
CA GLU A 351 8.61 -32.60 -21.48
C GLU A 351 7.48 -31.72 -22.03
N LEU A 352 6.83 -30.93 -21.16
CA LEU A 352 5.83 -29.94 -21.56
C LEU A 352 6.48 -28.78 -22.33
N GLY A 353 5.75 -28.21 -23.28
CA GLY A 353 6.14 -26.98 -23.95
C GLY A 353 6.43 -25.86 -22.94
N TYR A 354 7.45 -25.05 -23.19
CA TYR A 354 7.98 -24.07 -22.24
C TYR A 354 6.91 -23.10 -21.69
N GLY A 355 6.00 -22.63 -22.56
CA GLY A 355 4.86 -21.80 -22.17
C GLY A 355 3.98 -22.45 -21.09
N TYR A 356 3.67 -23.72 -21.29
CA TYR A 356 2.84 -24.48 -20.38
C TYR A 356 3.56 -24.80 -19.07
N LYS A 357 4.85 -25.13 -19.14
CA LYS A 357 5.71 -25.30 -17.96
C LYS A 357 5.74 -24.03 -17.10
N SER A 358 5.88 -22.86 -17.72
CA SER A 358 5.88 -21.57 -17.02
C SER A 358 4.53 -21.28 -16.34
N LEU A 359 3.42 -21.56 -17.03
CA LEU A 359 2.07 -21.43 -16.48
C LEU A 359 1.84 -22.36 -15.27
N LEU A 360 2.21 -23.63 -15.38
CA LEU A 360 2.10 -24.60 -14.29
C LEU A 360 2.92 -24.15 -13.07
N ASN A 361 4.16 -23.72 -13.29
CA ASN A 361 5.04 -23.20 -12.25
C ASN A 361 4.46 -21.95 -11.56
N PHE A 362 3.84 -21.04 -12.34
CA PHE A 362 3.13 -19.89 -11.81
C PHE A 362 1.97 -20.33 -10.90
N ILE A 363 1.07 -21.19 -11.41
CA ILE A 363 -0.12 -21.65 -10.68
C ILE A 363 0.28 -22.38 -9.41
N LEU A 364 1.27 -23.27 -9.49
CA LEU A 364 1.80 -23.99 -8.35
C LEU A 364 2.33 -23.03 -7.28
N SER A 365 3.14 -22.05 -7.68
CA SER A 365 3.67 -21.03 -6.77
C SER A 365 2.56 -20.19 -6.14
N TYR A 366 1.55 -19.81 -6.92
CA TYR A 366 0.39 -19.07 -6.41
C TYR A 366 -0.38 -19.86 -5.33
N VAL A 367 -0.65 -21.15 -5.57
CA VAL A 367 -1.39 -21.99 -4.61
C VAL A 367 -0.56 -22.26 -3.35
N VAL A 368 0.74 -22.52 -3.49
CA VAL A 368 1.64 -22.81 -2.37
C VAL A 368 1.86 -21.58 -1.49
N TYR A 369 2.20 -20.44 -2.09
CA TYR A 369 2.60 -19.25 -1.33
C TYR A 369 1.42 -18.35 -0.92
N GLN A 370 0.24 -18.52 -1.54
CA GLN A 370 -0.97 -17.72 -1.29
C GLN A 370 -0.68 -16.21 -1.18
N PRO A 371 -0.03 -15.63 -2.21
CA PRO A 371 0.43 -14.25 -2.16
C PRO A 371 -0.73 -13.26 -2.17
N ARG A 372 -0.48 -12.06 -1.65
CA ARG A 372 -1.34 -10.88 -1.85
C ARG A 372 -0.80 -9.95 -2.93
N ILE A 373 0.51 -9.99 -3.19
CA ILE A 373 1.17 -9.22 -4.25
C ILE A 373 1.91 -10.18 -5.17
N ILE A 374 1.73 -10.04 -6.48
CA ILE A 374 2.45 -10.82 -7.49
C ILE A 374 3.34 -9.90 -8.31
N LEU A 375 4.60 -10.27 -8.47
CA LEU A 375 5.61 -9.52 -9.21
C LEU A 375 6.18 -10.44 -10.28
N ILE A 376 5.92 -10.13 -11.56
CA ILE A 376 6.39 -10.92 -12.70
C ILE A 376 7.44 -10.08 -13.43
N ASP A 377 8.69 -10.53 -13.39
CA ASP A 377 9.74 -9.91 -14.20
C ASP A 377 9.79 -10.59 -15.57
N ASP A 378 9.76 -9.79 -16.63
CA ASP A 378 9.95 -10.21 -18.02
C ASP A 378 8.89 -11.22 -18.49
N LEU A 379 7.63 -10.78 -18.61
CA LEU A 379 6.50 -11.66 -18.94
C LEU A 379 6.67 -12.43 -20.25
N GLU A 380 7.29 -11.82 -21.26
CA GLU A 380 7.62 -12.47 -22.54
C GLU A 380 8.47 -13.73 -22.34
N GLY A 381 9.27 -13.77 -21.27
CA GLY A 381 10.07 -14.92 -20.90
C GLY A 381 9.25 -16.13 -20.45
N PHE A 382 7.93 -16.02 -20.23
CA PHE A 382 7.07 -17.20 -20.07
C PHE A 382 6.88 -17.95 -21.39
N ALA A 383 7.16 -17.34 -22.56
CA ALA A 383 6.95 -17.92 -23.89
C ALA A 383 5.53 -18.49 -24.10
N LEU A 384 4.51 -17.77 -23.63
CA LEU A 384 3.11 -18.12 -23.87
C LEU A 384 2.74 -17.80 -25.31
N HIS A 385 2.17 -18.77 -26.02
CA HIS A 385 1.53 -18.52 -27.31
C HIS A 385 0.36 -17.53 -27.13
N PRO A 386 0.01 -16.66 -28.12
CA PRO A 386 -0.99 -15.60 -27.96
C PRO A 386 -2.32 -16.01 -27.31
N GLU A 387 -2.88 -17.17 -27.68
CA GLU A 387 -4.13 -17.66 -27.08
C GLU A 387 -3.96 -18.12 -25.62
N LEU A 388 -2.77 -18.59 -25.23
CA LEU A 388 -2.50 -18.91 -23.83
C LEU A 388 -2.24 -17.63 -23.01
N LEU A 389 -1.55 -16.64 -23.59
CA LEU A 389 -1.38 -15.32 -22.99
C LEU A 389 -2.73 -14.64 -22.73
N LYS A 390 -3.68 -14.81 -23.66
CA LYS A 390 -5.08 -14.38 -23.54
C LYS A 390 -5.78 -14.93 -22.31
N GLN A 391 -5.70 -16.23 -22.14
CA GLN A 391 -6.30 -16.91 -21.01
C GLN A 391 -5.57 -16.55 -19.71
N PHE A 392 -4.24 -16.44 -19.76
CA PHE A 392 -3.41 -16.09 -18.61
C PHE A 392 -3.74 -14.71 -18.06
N TYR A 393 -3.89 -13.71 -18.93
CA TYR A 393 -4.34 -12.39 -18.51
C TYR A 393 -5.72 -12.41 -17.86
N GLY A 394 -6.69 -13.11 -18.47
CA GLY A 394 -8.03 -13.28 -17.90
C GLY A 394 -8.01 -13.99 -16.55
N PHE A 395 -7.05 -14.89 -16.34
CA PHE A 395 -6.80 -15.54 -15.06
C PHE A 395 -6.21 -14.57 -14.02
N LEU A 396 -5.18 -13.78 -14.37
CA LEU A 396 -4.59 -12.76 -13.48
C LEU A 396 -5.63 -11.76 -12.97
N LEU A 397 -6.55 -11.31 -13.83
CA LEU A 397 -7.65 -10.42 -13.45
C LEU A 397 -8.62 -11.05 -12.44
N LYS A 398 -8.71 -12.39 -12.37
CA LYS A 398 -9.62 -13.12 -11.48
C LYS A 398 -8.97 -13.57 -10.17
N LEU A 399 -7.65 -13.49 -10.05
CA LEU A 399 -6.93 -13.89 -8.83
C LEU A 399 -7.35 -13.04 -7.63
N ASP A 400 -7.51 -13.65 -6.45
CA ASP A 400 -7.72 -12.91 -5.20
C ASP A 400 -6.38 -12.41 -4.65
N VAL A 401 -5.90 -11.31 -5.26
CA VAL A 401 -4.66 -10.61 -4.93
C VAL A 401 -4.92 -9.11 -4.93
N ASP A 402 -4.15 -8.37 -4.12
CA ASP A 402 -4.26 -6.93 -3.98
C ASP A 402 -3.59 -6.18 -5.14
N LEU A 403 -2.46 -6.70 -5.65
CA LEU A 403 -1.67 -6.04 -6.71
C LEU A 403 -0.86 -7.04 -7.51
N ILE A 404 -0.79 -6.83 -8.83
CA ILE A 404 0.09 -7.54 -9.76
C ILE A 404 0.94 -6.49 -10.48
N LEU A 405 2.26 -6.58 -10.41
CA LEU A 405 3.16 -5.77 -11.22
C LEU A 405 3.93 -6.67 -12.19
N ILE A 406 3.95 -6.27 -13.45
CA ILE A 406 4.54 -7.02 -14.55
C ILE A 406 5.54 -6.12 -15.23
N THR A 407 6.79 -6.56 -15.43
CA THR A 407 7.71 -5.87 -16.34
C THR A 407 7.67 -6.53 -17.71
N THR A 408 7.77 -5.72 -18.76
CA THR A 408 7.90 -6.22 -20.13
C THR A 408 8.69 -5.27 -21.00
N GLN A 409 9.30 -5.81 -22.05
CA GLN A 409 9.89 -5.08 -23.18
C GLN A 409 9.23 -5.45 -24.50
N SER A 410 8.23 -6.32 -24.48
CA SER A 410 7.51 -6.76 -25.66
C SER A 410 6.36 -5.82 -25.99
N SER A 411 6.36 -5.29 -27.22
CA SER A 411 5.21 -4.54 -27.78
C SER A 411 3.95 -5.37 -27.78
N ASP A 412 4.07 -6.62 -28.18
CA ASP A 412 2.94 -7.51 -28.34
C ASP A 412 2.27 -7.77 -26.99
N VAL A 413 3.05 -7.88 -25.90
CA VAL A 413 2.51 -8.06 -24.56
C VAL A 413 1.72 -6.83 -24.13
N TYR A 414 2.29 -5.63 -24.18
CA TYR A 414 1.58 -4.47 -23.64
C TYR A 414 0.40 -4.02 -24.51
N VAL A 415 0.51 -4.11 -25.85
CA VAL A 415 -0.60 -3.81 -26.76
C VAL A 415 -1.75 -4.77 -26.49
N TYR A 416 -1.44 -6.06 -26.39
CA TYR A 416 -2.43 -7.08 -26.13
C TYR A 416 -3.16 -6.88 -24.79
N LEU A 417 -2.42 -6.48 -23.75
CA LEU A 417 -3.02 -6.16 -22.45
C LEU A 417 -3.90 -4.90 -22.53
N ALA A 418 -3.51 -3.90 -23.33
CA ALA A 418 -4.25 -2.65 -23.51
C ALA A 418 -5.55 -2.84 -24.32
N GLU A 419 -5.56 -3.73 -25.32
CA GLU A 419 -6.75 -4.08 -26.10
C GLU A 419 -7.91 -4.62 -25.24
N ARG A 420 -7.62 -5.02 -24.00
CA ARG A 420 -8.64 -5.48 -23.04
C ARG A 420 -9.41 -4.37 -22.36
N ARG A 421 -9.00 -3.10 -22.53
CA ARG A 421 -9.73 -1.90 -22.09
C ARG A 421 -10.27 -2.04 -20.67
N SER A 422 -9.38 -2.37 -19.75
CA SER A 422 -9.73 -2.69 -18.36
C SER A 422 -9.29 -1.56 -17.45
N ASP A 423 -10.24 -0.98 -16.72
CA ASP A 423 -9.96 0.03 -15.70
C ASP A 423 -9.07 -0.48 -14.56
N ASN A 424 -8.99 -1.81 -14.40
CA ASN A 424 -8.11 -2.45 -13.42
C ASN A 424 -6.66 -2.57 -13.88
N VAL A 425 -6.32 -2.06 -15.07
CA VAL A 425 -4.96 -2.11 -15.62
C VAL A 425 -4.42 -0.71 -15.87
N ARG A 426 -3.16 -0.51 -15.49
CA ARG A 426 -2.40 0.71 -15.78
C ARG A 426 -1.04 0.36 -16.35
N PHE A 427 -0.56 1.20 -17.27
CA PHE A 427 0.74 1.07 -17.89
C PHE A 427 1.65 2.15 -17.32
N ILE A 428 2.85 1.74 -16.90
CA ILE A 428 3.79 2.61 -16.21
C ILE A 428 5.03 2.71 -17.09
N LEU A 429 5.19 3.85 -17.77
CA LEU A 429 6.41 4.16 -18.51
C LEU A 429 7.46 4.63 -17.53
N LEU A 430 8.59 3.92 -17.43
CA LEU A 430 9.67 4.22 -16.50
C LEU A 430 10.94 4.62 -17.25
N ASN A 431 11.55 5.73 -16.83
CA ASN A 431 12.87 6.13 -17.32
C ASN A 431 13.61 6.99 -16.28
N ASP A 432 14.82 6.58 -15.92
CA ASP A 432 15.73 7.29 -15.02
C ASP A 432 15.07 7.93 -13.79
N GLY A 433 14.26 7.14 -13.07
CA GLY A 433 13.60 7.54 -11.83
C GLY A 433 12.36 8.43 -12.01
N LYS A 434 12.01 8.80 -13.25
CA LYS A 434 10.73 9.42 -13.60
C LYS A 434 9.78 8.36 -14.16
N TYR A 435 8.49 8.62 -14.04
CA TYR A 435 7.47 7.74 -14.60
C TYR A 435 6.25 8.51 -15.13
N GLU A 436 5.54 7.89 -16.06
CA GLU A 436 4.22 8.30 -16.55
C GLU A 436 3.26 7.12 -16.42
N VAL A 437 1.99 7.38 -16.08
CA VAL A 437 0.96 6.36 -15.93
C VAL A 437 -0.09 6.57 -17.01
N LEU A 438 -0.42 5.50 -17.73
CA LEU A 438 -1.40 5.49 -18.82
C LEU A 438 -2.50 4.47 -18.53
N SER A 439 -3.72 4.82 -18.95
CA SER A 439 -4.87 3.94 -19.12
C SER A 439 -4.70 3.04 -20.35
N SER A 440 -5.61 2.08 -20.52
CA SER A 440 -5.60 1.20 -21.69
C SER A 440 -5.88 1.99 -22.98
N GLU A 441 -6.81 2.94 -22.91
CA GLU A 441 -7.20 3.83 -24.00
C GLU A 441 -6.03 4.72 -24.44
N GLU A 442 -5.34 5.37 -23.50
CA GLU A 442 -4.17 6.21 -23.82
C GLU A 442 -3.03 5.41 -24.45
N VAL A 443 -2.85 4.14 -24.06
CA VAL A 443 -1.88 3.27 -24.72
C VAL A 443 -2.28 3.00 -26.16
N LEU A 444 -3.53 2.58 -26.40
CA LEU A 444 -4.02 2.24 -27.75
C LEU A 444 -3.92 3.45 -28.68
N ASP A 445 -4.34 4.63 -28.22
CA ASP A 445 -4.30 5.87 -28.99
C ASP A 445 -2.85 6.27 -29.38
N ARG A 446 -1.87 6.01 -28.51
CA ARG A 446 -0.46 6.31 -28.79
C ARG A 446 0.20 5.27 -29.68
N THR A 447 -0.18 3.99 -29.55
CA THR A 447 0.44 2.90 -30.32
C THR A 447 0.18 2.97 -31.81
N ASP A 448 -0.85 3.71 -32.24
CA ASP A 448 -1.10 4.02 -33.65
C ASP A 448 0.00 4.90 -34.27
N TYR A 449 0.78 5.62 -33.45
CA TYR A 449 1.73 6.64 -33.90
C TYR A 449 3.15 6.49 -33.33
N GLU A 450 3.33 5.77 -32.21
CA GLU A 450 4.62 5.58 -31.57
C GLU A 450 4.74 4.26 -30.78
N ASP A 451 5.97 3.75 -30.67
CA ASP A 451 6.29 2.66 -29.76
C ASP A 451 6.63 3.24 -28.38
N LEU A 452 5.80 2.91 -27.39
CA LEU A 452 5.86 3.43 -26.03
C LEU A 452 7.20 3.16 -25.32
N ARG A 453 7.96 2.15 -25.76
CA ARG A 453 9.31 1.89 -25.26
C ARG A 453 10.27 3.04 -25.58
N TYR A 454 10.07 3.71 -26.72
CA TYR A 454 10.82 4.90 -27.11
C TYR A 454 10.23 6.16 -26.48
N THR A 455 8.91 6.24 -26.29
CA THR A 455 8.27 7.37 -25.57
C THR A 455 8.78 7.48 -24.14
N ALA A 456 8.97 6.35 -23.46
CA ALA A 456 9.59 6.33 -22.13
C ALA A 456 10.94 7.09 -22.09
N LEU A 457 11.69 7.12 -23.20
CA LEU A 457 12.96 7.88 -23.25
C LEU A 457 12.79 9.38 -23.20
N LYS A 458 11.68 9.88 -23.71
CA LYS A 458 11.42 11.31 -23.75
C LYS A 458 11.04 11.83 -22.37
N ILE A 459 10.62 10.96 -21.43
CA ILE A 459 10.30 11.34 -20.04
C ILE A 459 11.52 11.94 -19.32
N SER A 460 12.75 11.56 -19.68
CA SER A 460 13.96 12.18 -19.12
C SER A 460 14.26 13.55 -19.71
N ASN A 461 13.72 13.88 -20.88
CA ASN A 461 14.08 15.06 -21.65
C ASN A 461 12.99 16.13 -21.58
N GLU A 462 13.17 17.09 -20.66
CA GLU A 462 13.03 18.49 -21.09
C GLU A 462 14.14 18.72 -22.12
N VAL A 463 13.80 18.61 -23.41
CA VAL A 463 14.58 19.26 -24.45
C VAL A 463 14.18 20.73 -24.42
N HIS A 464 15.07 21.58 -23.91
CA HIS A 464 15.11 22.98 -24.34
C HIS A 464 15.56 23.04 -25.81
#